data_AF-X0VE78-F1
#
_entry.id   AF-X0VE78-F1
#
_cell.length_a   1.000
_cell.length_b   1.000
_cell.length_c   1.000
_cell.angle_alpha   90.00
_cell.angle_beta   90.00
_cell.angle_gamma   90.00
#
_symmetry.space_group_name_H-M   'P 1'
#
loop_
_entity.id
_entity.type
_entity.pdbx_description
1 polymer ?
#
loop_
_entity_poly.entity_id
_entity_poly.type
_entity_poly.pdbx_seq_one_letter_code
_entity_poly.pdbx_strand_id
1 'polypeptide(L)'
;MKFDSIDIKIFNTFIESDSLTSTDIAKIIFSPKNRNELISKNTMIDYRMKKWVKSGLIINEIMNKVSHYSLNYDIITYGESHLSVDG
;
A
#
# COMPACT_ATOMS: atom_id res chain seq x y z
N MET A 1 9.44 10.13 7.11
CA MET A 1 8.36 10.26 6.11
C MET A 1 7.16 10.87 6.81
N LYS A 2 6.44 11.82 6.21
CA LYS A 2 5.15 12.28 6.78
C LYS A 2 4.05 11.46 6.13
N PHE A 3 3.32 10.70 6.92
CA PHE A 3 2.13 9.95 6.48
C PHE A 3 0.96 10.93 6.38
N ASP A 4 0.37 11.05 5.20
CA ASP A 4 -0.84 11.85 4.97
C ASP A 4 -2.11 10.98 4.92
N SER A 5 -3.27 11.62 4.72
CA SER A 5 -4.55 10.90 4.66
C SER A 5 -4.67 9.98 3.44
N ILE A 6 -3.95 10.26 2.36
CA ILE A 6 -3.89 9.37 1.19
C ILE A 6 -3.05 8.15 1.52
N ASP A 7 -1.93 8.35 2.20
CA ASP A 7 -1.06 7.27 2.66
C ASP A 7 -1.84 6.28 3.55
N ILE A 8 -2.66 6.78 4.48
CA ILE A 8 -3.54 5.92 5.31
C ILE A 8 -4.53 5.13 4.45
N LYS A 9 -5.18 5.78 3.49
CA LYS A 9 -6.13 5.10 2.58
C LYS A 9 -5.44 4.00 1.78
N ILE A 10 -4.24 4.27 1.24
CA ILE A 10 -3.44 3.28 0.51
C ILE A 10 -3.07 2.12 1.43
N PHE A 11 -2.62 2.40 2.65
CA PHE A 11 -2.27 1.36 3.61
C PHE A 11 -3.46 0.43 3.89
N ASN A 12 -4.65 1.00 4.13
CA ASN A 12 -5.86 0.22 4.35
C ASN A 12 -6.22 -0.69 3.17
N THR A 13 -5.95 -0.26 1.92
CA THR A 13 -6.22 -1.14 0.76
C THR A 13 -5.39 -2.42 0.77
N PHE A 14 -4.19 -2.39 1.35
CA PHE A 14 -3.37 -3.60 1.45
C PHE A 14 -3.77 -4.53 2.60
N ILE A 15 -4.47 -4.04 3.62
CA ILE A 15 -4.99 -4.90 4.69
C ILE A 15 -6.06 -5.84 4.14
N GLU A 16 -6.82 -5.36 3.15
CA GLU A 16 -7.93 -6.09 2.54
C GLU A 16 -7.52 -6.88 1.28
N SER A 17 -6.25 -6.87 0.88
CA SER A 17 -5.78 -7.47 -0.37
C SER A 17 -4.32 -7.90 -0.32
N ASP A 18 -4.04 -9.14 -0.71
CA ASP A 18 -2.70 -9.74 -0.63
C ASP A 18 -1.69 -9.10 -1.60
N SER A 19 -2.15 -8.58 -2.74
CA SER A 19 -1.29 -8.01 -3.78
C SER A 19 -2.06 -7.00 -4.65
N LEU A 20 -1.50 -5.81 -4.84
CA LEU A 20 -2.13 -4.73 -5.60
C LEU A 20 -1.15 -4.05 -6.55
N THR A 21 -1.62 -3.66 -7.73
CA THR A 21 -0.88 -2.74 -8.61
C THR A 21 -1.22 -1.28 -8.29
N SER A 22 -0.40 -0.33 -8.73
CA SER A 22 -0.71 1.10 -8.61
C SER A 22 -2.04 1.48 -9.27
N THR A 23 -2.42 0.75 -10.33
CA THR A 23 -3.70 0.95 -11.02
C THR A 23 -4.88 0.50 -10.17
N ASP A 24 -4.75 -0.60 -9.45
CA ASP A 24 -5.81 -1.11 -8.57
C ASP A 24 -6.03 -0.15 -7.41
N ILE A 25 -4.94 0.28 -6.76
CA ILE A 25 -4.95 1.29 -5.70
C ILE A 25 -5.61 2.59 -6.19
N ALA A 26 -5.27 3.04 -7.41
CA ALA A 26 -5.85 4.26 -7.98
C ALA A 26 -7.37 4.15 -8.15
N LYS A 27 -7.85 3.00 -8.64
CA LYS A 27 -9.27 2.73 -8.84
C LYS A 27 -10.04 2.67 -7.52
N ILE A 28 -9.47 2.00 -6.52
CA ILE A 28 -10.09 1.84 -5.20
C ILE A 28 -10.23 3.20 -4.50
N ILE A 29 -9.16 4.02 -4.49
CA ILE A 29 -9.11 5.23 -3.66
C ILE A 29 -9.74 6.44 -4.34
N PHE A 30 -9.58 6.58 -5.66
CA PHE A 30 -9.93 7.80 -6.38
C PHE A 30 -11.04 7.62 -7.41
N SER A 31 -11.36 6.38 -7.81
CA SER A 31 -12.37 6.08 -8.83
C SER A 31 -12.27 6.99 -10.08
N PRO A 32 -11.10 7.02 -10.74
CA PRO A 32 -10.83 7.96 -11.83
C PRO A 32 -11.78 7.74 -13.00
N LYS A 33 -12.27 8.83 -13.58
CA LYS A 33 -13.32 8.79 -14.62
C LYS A 33 -12.79 8.67 -16.04
N ASN A 34 -11.49 8.91 -16.23
CA ASN A 34 -10.85 8.87 -17.54
C ASN A 34 -9.38 8.47 -17.44
N ARG A 35 -8.78 8.19 -18.61
CA ARG A 35 -7.40 7.74 -18.73
C ARG A 35 -6.38 8.74 -18.19
N ASN A 36 -6.58 10.04 -18.41
CA ASN A 36 -5.63 11.06 -17.97
C ASN A 36 -5.61 11.18 -16.45
N GLU A 37 -6.77 11.13 -15.83
CA GLU A 37 -6.91 11.09 -14.37
C GLU A 37 -6.25 9.84 -13.80
N LEU A 38 -6.50 8.66 -14.39
CA LEU A 38 -5.87 7.41 -13.97
C LEU A 38 -4.33 7.48 -14.03
N ILE A 39 -3.77 8.00 -15.13
CA ILE A 39 -2.30 8.15 -15.27
C ILE A 39 -1.74 9.09 -14.18
N SER A 40 -2.42 10.20 -13.91
CA SER A 40 -2.03 11.14 -12.85
C SER A 40 -2.04 10.47 -11.47
N LYS A 41 -3.10 9.72 -11.14
CA LYS A 41 -3.20 9.00 -9.86
C LYS A 41 -2.17 7.87 -9.75
N ASN A 42 -1.94 7.12 -10.83
CA ASN A 42 -0.90 6.09 -10.87
C ASN A 42 0.48 6.66 -10.58
N THR A 43 0.85 7.76 -11.25
CA THR A 43 2.15 8.43 -11.04
C THR A 43 2.32 8.85 -9.58
N MET A 44 1.24 9.35 -8.98
CA MET A 44 1.20 9.78 -7.59
C MET A 44 1.37 8.61 -6.60
N ILE A 45 0.76 7.46 -6.91
CA ILE A 45 0.89 6.23 -6.13
C ILE A 45 2.29 5.63 -6.30
N ASP A 46 2.81 5.54 -7.53
CA ASP A 46 4.15 5.01 -7.82
C ASP A 46 5.22 5.76 -7.04
N TYR A 47 5.09 7.08 -6.92
CA TYR A 47 6.01 7.89 -6.12
C TYR A 47 5.98 7.50 -4.63
N ARG A 48 4.80 7.19 -4.08
CA ARG A 48 4.65 6.72 -2.70
C ARG A 48 5.18 5.30 -2.53
N MET A 49 4.81 4.38 -3.43
CA MET A 49 5.24 2.98 -3.40
C MET A 49 6.76 2.88 -3.44
N LYS A 50 7.45 3.66 -4.30
CA LYS A 50 8.92 3.72 -4.31
C LYS A 50 9.52 4.09 -2.96
N LYS A 51 8.91 5.02 -2.22
CA LYS A 51 9.36 5.38 -0.87
C LYS A 51 9.10 4.25 0.12
N TRP A 52 7.94 3.61 0.04
CA TRP A 52 7.54 2.56 0.97
C TRP A 52 8.38 1.30 0.78
N VAL A 53 8.63 0.90 -0.47
CA VAL A 53 9.59 -0.17 -0.83
C VAL A 53 10.97 0.15 -0.27
N LYS A 54 11.46 1.38 -0.45
CA LYS A 54 12.77 1.79 0.09
C LYS A 54 12.81 1.73 1.62
N SER A 55 11.70 2.00 2.30
CA SER A 55 11.60 1.87 3.77
C SER A 55 11.35 0.44 4.25
N GLY A 56 11.09 -0.50 3.35
CA GLY A 56 10.74 -1.88 3.68
C GLY A 56 9.27 -2.13 3.98
N LEU A 57 8.43 -1.08 4.13
CA LEU A 57 7.00 -1.18 4.49
C LEU A 57 6.19 -2.12 3.58
N ILE A 58 6.53 -2.11 2.29
CA ILE A 58 5.90 -2.97 1.28
C ILE A 58 6.98 -3.67 0.47
N ILE A 59 6.64 -4.83 -0.06
CA ILE A 59 7.44 -5.59 -1.01
C ILE A 59 6.94 -5.24 -2.41
N ASN A 60 7.84 -5.25 -3.40
CA ASN A 60 7.50 -5.08 -4.81
C ASN A 60 7.98 -6.29 -5.60
N GLU A 61 7.04 -7.01 -6.20
CA GLU A 61 7.29 -8.13 -7.09
C GLU A 61 6.92 -7.76 -8.52
N ILE A 62 7.79 -8.09 -9.47
CA ILE A 62 7.53 -7.81 -10.89
C ILE A 62 6.99 -9.07 -11.55
N MET A 63 5.69 -9.06 -11.88
CA MET A 63 5.01 -10.15 -12.57
C MET A 63 4.58 -9.66 -13.95
N ASN A 64 4.96 -10.36 -15.02
CA ASN A 64 4.58 -9.98 -16.40
C ASN A 64 4.89 -8.51 -16.76
N LYS A 65 6.03 -7.98 -16.28
CA LYS A 65 6.45 -6.57 -16.42
C LYS A 65 5.55 -5.54 -15.71
N VAL A 66 4.69 -5.99 -14.81
CA VAL A 66 3.84 -5.16 -13.95
C VAL A 66 4.33 -5.27 -12.51
N SER A 67 4.41 -4.14 -11.81
CA SER A 67 4.74 -4.09 -10.39
C SER A 67 3.52 -4.44 -9.54
N HIS A 68 3.69 -5.44 -8.69
CA HIS A 68 2.72 -5.88 -7.70
C HIS A 68 3.28 -5.61 -6.31
N TYR A 69 2.48 -4.94 -5.47
CA TYR A 69 2.88 -4.51 -4.14
C TYR A 69 2.11 -5.28 -3.08
N SER A 70 2.78 -5.63 -1.99
CA SER A 70 2.18 -6.32 -0.83
C SER A 70 2.77 -5.79 0.48
N LEU A 71 2.06 -5.91 1.59
CA LEU A 71 2.60 -5.52 2.90
C LEU A 71 3.75 -6.45 3.29
N ASN A 72 4.79 -5.85 3.84
CA ASN A 72 5.87 -6.61 4.44
C ASN A 72 5.51 -6.95 5.90
N TYR A 73 4.84 -8.09 6.11
CA TYR A 73 4.41 -8.52 7.43
C TYR A 73 5.57 -8.85 8.38
N ASP A 74 6.77 -9.13 7.86
CA ASP A 74 7.95 -9.44 8.69
C ASP A 74 8.41 -8.24 9.53
N ILE A 75 8.07 -7.02 9.10
CA ILE A 75 8.43 -5.78 9.82
C ILE A 75 7.23 -5.08 10.47
N ILE A 76 6.00 -5.44 10.09
CA ILE A 76 4.79 -4.90 10.69
C ILE A 76 4.50 -5.72 11.96
N THR A 77 5.02 -5.23 13.07
CA THR A 77 4.71 -5.78 14.40
C THR A 77 3.50 -5.04 14.97
N TYR A 78 2.43 -5.78 15.25
CA TYR A 78 1.42 -5.30 16.21
C TYR A 78 2.06 -5.39 17.60
N GLY A 79 2.03 -4.30 18.37
CA GLY A 79 2.68 -4.22 19.68
C GLY A 79 2.31 -5.42 20.57
N GLU A 80 3.26 -5.85 21.41
CA GLU A 80 3.08 -6.96 22.33
C GLU A 80 1.78 -6.79 23.12
N SER A 81 0.80 -7.65 22.86
CA SER A 81 -0.43 -7.70 23.65
C SER A 81 -0.12 -8.49 24.92
N HIS A 82 0.17 -7.80 26.02
CA HIS A 82 0.23 -8.42 27.34
C HIS A 82 -1.16 -8.89 27.74
N LEU A 83 -1.40 -10.20 27.62
CA LEU A 83 -2.61 -10.84 28.12
C LEU A 83 -2.33 -11.30 29.56
N SER A 84 -2.76 -10.51 30.54
CA SER A 84 -2.79 -10.94 31.95
C SER A 84 -4.10 -11.67 32.22
N VAL A 85 -4.01 -12.96 32.54
CA VAL A 85 -5.13 -13.73 33.07
C VAL A 85 -5.04 -13.64 34.59
N ASP A 86 -5.91 -12.84 35.19
CA ASP A 86 -6.08 -12.84 36.64
C ASP A 86 -6.84 -14.12 37.03
N GLY A 87 -6.18 -14.96 37.85
CA GLY A 87 -6.74 -16.20 38.41
C GLY A 87 -7.43 -16.00 39.74
#